data_AF-A0A067H8Z0-F1
#
_entry.id   AF-A0A067H8Z0-F1
#
_cell.length_a   1.000
_cell.length_b   1.000
_cell.length_c   1.000
_cell.angle_alpha   90.00
_cell.angle_beta   90.00
_cell.angle_gamma   90.00
#
_symmetry.space_group_name_H-M   'P 1'
#
loop_
_entity.id
_entity.type
_entity.pdbx_description
1 polymer ?
#
loop_
_entity_poly.entity_id
_entity_poly.type
_entity_poly.pdbx_seq_one_letter_code
_entity_poly.pdbx_strand_id
1 'polypeptide(L)'
;MDYAFEFIIDNGGIDTEEDYPYKAIDGSCDTYRKNAKVVTIDDYEDVPLNDEKALQKAVANQPVSVAIEGGGMAFQLYESGIFTGRCGTSLDHGVTAVGYGTENGADYWIVKNSWGSSWGEAGYIRMERNVAGTLTGKCGIAMEASYPIKKGQNPPNPGPSPPSPTKPPAVCDNYYSCPESNTCCCVFEYGNSCFAWGCCPLEAATCCDDHYSCCPHDYPICNVRAGTCLMSKDNPLGVRALRRTPAKPYWAHGNQGGSSSA
;
A
#
# COMPACT_ATOMS: atom_id res chain seq x y z
N MET A 1 15.62 5.66 -6.58
CA MET A 1 14.19 5.25 -6.69
C MET A 1 13.44 6.17 -7.65
N ASP A 2 14.11 6.59 -8.71
CA ASP A 2 13.91 7.95 -9.22
C ASP A 2 12.76 8.03 -10.18
N TYR A 3 12.57 6.97 -10.98
CA TYR A 3 11.40 6.82 -11.84
C TYR A 3 10.07 6.88 -11.08
N ALA A 4 10.03 6.45 -9.81
CA ALA A 4 8.83 6.57 -8.99
C ALA A 4 8.56 8.03 -8.61
N PHE A 5 9.60 8.81 -8.30
CA PHE A 5 9.46 10.25 -8.05
C PHE A 5 9.10 11.00 -9.33
N GLU A 6 9.74 10.69 -10.45
CA GLU A 6 9.43 11.25 -11.76
C GLU A 6 7.96 10.99 -12.15
N PHE A 7 7.47 9.76 -11.93
CA PHE A 7 6.05 9.45 -12.10
C PHE A 7 5.14 10.35 -11.25
N ILE A 8 5.46 10.61 -9.98
CA ILE A 8 4.64 11.47 -9.12
C ILE A 8 4.59 12.90 -9.67
N ILE A 9 5.70 13.41 -10.22
CA ILE A 9 5.77 14.73 -10.85
C ILE A 9 4.90 14.75 -12.12
N ASP A 10 5.13 13.82 -13.04
CA ASP A 10 4.46 13.77 -14.34
C ASP A 10 2.97 13.46 -14.25
N ASN A 11 2.59 12.62 -13.27
CA ASN A 11 1.20 12.31 -13.00
C ASN A 11 0.47 13.48 -12.31
N GLY A 12 1.18 14.51 -11.83
CA GLY A 12 0.59 15.61 -11.08
C GLY A 12 0.17 15.21 -9.67
N GLY A 13 0.87 14.24 -9.08
CA GLY A 13 0.70 13.79 -7.70
C GLY A 13 0.47 12.29 -7.54
N ILE A 14 0.27 11.87 -6.29
CA ILE A 14 0.00 10.49 -5.87
C ILE A 14 -1.24 10.44 -4.97
N ASP A 15 -2.04 9.40 -5.16
CA ASP A 15 -3.24 9.13 -4.36
C ASP A 15 -2.86 8.63 -2.95
N THR A 16 -3.82 8.68 -2.02
CA THR A 16 -3.62 8.07 -0.70
C THR A 16 -3.79 6.55 -0.76
N GLU A 17 -3.31 5.84 0.26
CA GLU A 17 -3.55 4.38 0.39
C GLU A 17 -5.05 4.05 0.49
N GLU A 18 -5.87 4.92 1.08
CA GLU A 18 -7.32 4.73 1.15
C GLU A 18 -7.96 4.84 -0.25
N ASP A 19 -7.45 5.76 -1.06
CA ASP A 19 -7.93 6.06 -2.40
C ASP A 19 -7.48 5.02 -3.44
N TYR A 20 -6.23 4.53 -3.30
CA TYR A 20 -5.65 3.49 -4.16
C TYR A 20 -4.94 2.40 -3.33
N PRO A 21 -5.70 1.50 -2.69
CA PRO A 21 -5.17 0.44 -1.83
C PRO A 21 -4.21 -0.52 -2.53
N TYR A 22 -3.17 -0.93 -1.81
CA TYR A 22 -2.23 -1.95 -2.23
C TYR A 22 -2.89 -3.33 -2.35
N LYS A 23 -2.65 -4.02 -3.47
CA LYS A 23 -3.24 -5.34 -3.78
C LYS A 23 -2.23 -6.49 -3.80
N ALA A 24 -0.94 -6.22 -3.58
CA ALA A 24 0.15 -7.18 -3.68
C ALA A 24 0.26 -7.91 -5.05
N ILE A 25 -0.38 -7.37 -6.09
CA ILE A 25 -0.33 -7.85 -7.46
C ILE A 25 -0.40 -6.67 -8.42
N ASP A 26 0.41 -6.72 -9.47
CA ASP A 26 0.33 -5.74 -10.55
C ASP A 26 -0.97 -5.92 -11.33
N GLY A 27 -1.67 -4.81 -11.55
CA GLY A 27 -2.92 -4.75 -12.28
C GLY A 27 -2.93 -3.64 -13.32
N SER A 28 -4.04 -3.52 -14.03
CA SER A 28 -4.26 -2.33 -14.88
C SER A 28 -4.48 -1.10 -14.00
N CYS A 29 -4.01 0.06 -14.47
CA CYS A 29 -4.23 1.34 -13.81
C CYS A 29 -5.74 1.64 -13.70
N ASP A 30 -6.25 1.72 -12.47
CA ASP A 30 -7.67 1.94 -12.19
C ASP A 30 -8.02 3.42 -12.40
N THR A 31 -8.75 3.69 -13.48
CA THR A 31 -9.15 5.03 -13.88
C THR A 31 -10.15 5.69 -12.94
N TYR A 32 -10.88 4.92 -12.13
CA TYR A 32 -11.81 5.44 -11.14
C TYR A 32 -11.08 5.93 -9.89
N ARG A 33 -9.99 5.24 -9.53
CA ARG A 33 -9.21 5.49 -8.30
C ARG A 33 -8.10 6.53 -8.44
N LYS A 34 -7.47 6.67 -9.61
CA LYS A 34 -6.26 7.49 -9.84
C LYS A 34 -6.44 9.04 -9.81
N ASN A 35 -7.50 9.53 -9.19
CA ASN A 35 -8.00 10.90 -9.40
C ASN A 35 -7.78 11.85 -8.22
N ALA A 36 -7.47 11.34 -7.02
CA ALA A 36 -7.31 12.19 -5.86
C ALA A 36 -5.98 12.95 -5.94
N LYS A 37 -4.84 12.29 -6.20
CA LYS A 37 -3.53 12.95 -6.36
C LYS A 37 -3.23 13.96 -5.24
N VAL A 38 -3.48 13.54 -4.00
CA VAL A 38 -3.52 14.41 -2.80
C VAL A 38 -2.17 15.07 -2.51
N VAL A 39 -1.08 14.40 -2.85
CA VAL A 39 0.29 14.85 -2.60
C VAL A 39 1.01 15.03 -3.93
N THR A 40 1.63 16.19 -4.12
CA THR A 40 2.56 16.46 -5.23
C THR A 40 3.97 16.58 -4.67
N ILE A 41 4.97 16.42 -5.54
CA ILE A 41 6.37 16.78 -5.27
C ILE A 41 6.85 17.70 -6.39
N ASP A 42 7.81 18.57 -6.10
CA ASP A 42 8.28 19.58 -7.03
C ASP A 42 9.52 19.11 -7.82
N ASP A 43 10.30 18.18 -7.25
CA ASP A 43 11.51 17.60 -7.83
C ASP A 43 11.93 16.35 -7.03
N TYR A 44 13.06 15.74 -7.37
CA TYR A 44 13.79 14.81 -6.51
C TYR A 44 15.30 15.00 -6.68
N GLU A 45 16.08 14.52 -5.72
CA GLU A 45 17.54 14.65 -5.76
C GLU A 45 18.21 13.36 -5.29
N ASP A 46 19.28 12.98 -6.00
CA ASP A 46 20.17 11.90 -5.61
C ASP A 46 21.20 12.38 -4.59
N VAL A 47 21.37 11.60 -3.53
CA VAL A 47 22.46 11.78 -2.59
C VAL A 47 23.77 11.40 -3.30
N PRO A 48 24.88 12.14 -3.08
CA PRO A 48 26.19 11.77 -3.60
C PRO A 48 26.55 10.31 -3.33
N LEU A 49 26.91 9.62 -4.42
CA LEU A 49 27.21 8.19 -4.41
C LEU A 49 28.36 7.85 -3.47
N ASN A 50 28.14 6.84 -2.61
CA ASN A 50 29.11 6.33 -1.65
C ASN A 50 29.55 7.36 -0.59
N ASP A 51 28.65 8.24 -0.17
CA ASP A 51 28.91 9.24 0.87
C ASP A 51 27.90 9.13 2.03
N GLU A 52 28.23 8.35 3.05
CA GLU A 52 27.42 8.21 4.26
C GLU A 52 27.23 9.55 5.02
N LYS A 53 28.12 10.53 4.85
CA LYS A 53 27.94 11.85 5.48
C LYS A 53 26.92 12.68 4.72
N ALA A 54 26.94 12.63 3.39
CA ALA A 54 25.91 13.26 2.59
C ALA A 54 24.54 12.61 2.83
N LEU A 55 24.49 11.28 2.91
CA LEU A 55 23.28 10.55 3.31
C LEU A 55 22.81 10.96 4.71
N GLN A 56 23.72 11.08 5.67
CA GLN A 56 23.37 11.49 7.04
C GLN A 56 22.75 12.89 7.05
N LYS A 57 23.32 13.81 6.27
CA LYS A 57 22.79 15.17 6.12
C LYS A 57 21.39 15.15 5.50
N ALA A 58 21.14 14.33 4.49
CA ALA A 58 19.82 14.21 3.88
C ALA A 58 18.80 13.64 4.88
N VAL A 59 19.14 12.53 5.56
CA VAL A 59 18.30 11.87 6.57
C VAL A 59 17.96 12.80 7.75
N ALA A 60 18.87 13.71 8.10
CA ALA A 60 18.63 14.71 9.15
C ALA A 60 17.52 15.72 8.80
N ASN A 61 17.23 15.90 7.51
CA ASN A 61 16.19 16.82 7.03
C ASN A 61 14.87 16.10 6.76
N GLN A 62 14.91 14.86 6.24
CA GLN A 62 13.73 14.07 5.92
C GLN A 62 14.09 12.59 5.70
N PRO A 63 13.11 11.67 5.69
CA PRO A 63 13.35 10.30 5.24
C PRO A 63 13.90 10.23 3.82
N VAL A 64 14.80 9.27 3.58
CA VAL A 64 15.49 9.07 2.28
C VAL A 64 15.22 7.66 1.80
N SER A 65 14.83 7.50 0.55
CA SER A 65 14.72 6.20 -0.10
C SER A 65 16.13 5.70 -0.40
N VAL A 66 16.46 4.47 0.00
CA VAL A 66 17.78 3.86 -0.22
C VAL A 66 17.63 2.44 -0.76
N ALA A 67 18.56 2.01 -1.62
CA ALA A 67 18.68 0.60 -2.00
C ALA A 67 19.73 -0.11 -1.13
N ILE A 68 19.51 -1.39 -0.87
CA ILE A 68 20.43 -2.26 -0.12
C ILE A 68 20.48 -3.66 -0.77
N GLU A 69 21.49 -4.45 -0.40
CA GLU A 69 21.45 -5.90 -0.53
C GLU A 69 20.72 -6.52 0.68
N GLY A 70 19.47 -6.95 0.47
CA GLY A 70 18.60 -7.58 1.47
C GLY A 70 18.47 -9.10 1.33
N GLY A 71 19.01 -9.70 0.26
CA GLY A 71 18.88 -11.13 -0.03
C GLY A 71 19.65 -12.07 0.92
N GLY A 72 20.61 -11.57 1.70
CA GLY A 72 21.43 -12.39 2.61
C GLY A 72 20.67 -12.95 3.81
N MET A 73 20.97 -14.21 4.21
CA MET A 73 20.30 -14.88 5.33
C MET A 73 20.41 -14.11 6.66
N ALA A 74 21.52 -13.41 6.90
CA ALA A 74 21.68 -12.60 8.10
C ALA A 74 20.67 -11.44 8.15
N PHE A 75 20.38 -10.81 7.01
CA PHE A 75 19.39 -9.74 6.91
C PHE A 75 17.98 -10.31 7.05
N GLN A 76 17.65 -11.39 6.32
CA GLN A 76 16.33 -12.01 6.37
C GLN A 76 15.91 -12.43 7.78
N LEU A 77 16.85 -12.98 8.56
CA LEU A 77 16.61 -13.47 9.93
C LEU A 77 16.90 -12.43 11.02
N TYR A 78 17.05 -11.15 10.67
CA TYR A 78 17.25 -10.11 11.67
C TYR A 78 16.03 -9.96 12.60
N GLU A 79 16.28 -9.97 13.90
CA GLU A 79 15.26 -9.80 14.94
C GLU A 79 15.42 -8.49 15.72
N SER A 80 16.65 -8.14 16.14
CA SER A 80 16.90 -6.93 16.93
C SER A 80 18.39 -6.57 17.04
N GLY A 81 18.67 -5.40 17.59
CA GLY A 81 20.03 -4.89 17.83
C GLY A 81 20.62 -4.15 16.63
N ILE A 82 21.86 -3.68 16.76
CA ILE A 82 22.58 -3.10 15.61
C ILE A 82 23.03 -4.24 14.70
N PHE A 83 22.52 -4.25 13.48
CA PHE A 83 22.82 -5.25 12.47
C PHE A 83 24.26 -5.10 11.96
N THR A 84 25.10 -6.04 12.39
CA THR A 84 26.49 -6.19 11.94
C THR A 84 26.68 -7.42 11.03
N GLY A 85 25.59 -8.08 10.64
CA GLY A 85 25.61 -9.28 9.80
C GLY A 85 26.29 -9.07 8.44
N ARG A 86 26.65 -10.18 7.78
CA ARG A 86 27.29 -10.12 6.46
C ARG A 86 26.25 -9.81 5.37
N CYS A 87 26.63 -8.88 4.49
CA CYS A 87 25.97 -8.53 3.25
C CYS A 87 27.03 -7.97 2.29
N GLY A 88 26.80 -8.10 1.00
CA GLY A 88 27.57 -7.47 -0.07
C GLY A 88 26.97 -6.12 -0.49
N THR A 89 27.04 -5.83 -1.78
CA THR A 89 26.58 -4.59 -2.40
C THR A 89 25.81 -4.86 -3.71
N SER A 90 25.30 -6.08 -3.88
CA SER A 90 24.44 -6.43 -5.02
C SER A 90 23.02 -5.99 -4.71
N LEU A 91 22.76 -4.69 -4.91
CA LEU A 91 21.50 -4.04 -4.53
C LEU A 91 20.31 -4.78 -5.15
N ASP A 92 19.38 -5.20 -4.30
CA ASP A 92 18.21 -6.00 -4.69
C ASP A 92 16.91 -5.59 -3.97
N HIS A 93 17.00 -4.67 -3.01
CA HIS A 93 15.87 -4.30 -2.15
C HIS A 93 15.82 -2.80 -1.85
N GLY A 94 14.65 -2.20 -2.05
CA GLY A 94 14.39 -0.78 -1.76
C GLY A 94 13.77 -0.60 -0.37
N VAL A 95 14.33 0.30 0.43
CA VAL A 95 13.90 0.60 1.81
C VAL A 95 13.94 2.12 2.08
N THR A 96 13.61 2.54 3.30
CA THR A 96 13.64 3.97 3.68
C THR A 96 14.48 4.19 4.93
N ALA A 97 15.53 5.00 4.83
CA ALA A 97 16.26 5.51 5.99
C ALA A 97 15.45 6.63 6.64
N VAL A 98 15.05 6.46 7.89
CA VAL A 98 14.17 7.38 8.63
C VAL A 98 14.86 8.08 9.80
N GLY A 99 16.11 7.71 10.07
CA GLY A 99 16.90 8.29 11.16
C GLY A 99 18.25 7.62 11.29
N TYR A 100 19.00 8.04 12.30
CA TYR A 100 20.29 7.47 12.68
C TYR A 100 20.56 7.74 14.16
N GLY A 101 21.50 7.01 14.74
CA GLY A 101 21.91 7.20 16.11
C GLY A 101 23.26 6.58 16.41
N THR A 102 23.60 6.59 17.69
CA THR A 102 24.78 5.94 18.25
C THR A 102 24.36 5.27 19.55
N GLU A 103 24.75 4.01 19.73
CA GLU A 103 24.54 3.27 20.98
C GLU A 103 25.82 2.53 21.34
N ASN A 104 26.30 2.73 22.57
CA ASN A 104 27.51 2.08 23.09
C ASN A 104 28.76 2.22 22.18
N GLY A 105 28.88 3.36 21.49
CA GLY A 105 29.97 3.64 20.56
C GLY A 105 29.81 3.05 19.15
N ALA A 106 28.70 2.37 18.87
CA ALA A 106 28.35 1.89 17.54
C ALA A 106 27.31 2.81 16.89
N ASP A 107 27.65 3.31 15.71
CA ASP A 107 26.76 4.14 14.89
C ASP A 107 25.79 3.26 14.09
N TYR A 108 24.54 3.71 13.95
CA TYR A 108 23.54 3.00 13.17
C TYR A 108 22.60 3.93 12.39
N TRP A 109 22.06 3.41 11.30
CA TRP A 109 20.88 3.90 10.58
C TRP A 109 19.62 3.28 11.16
N ILE A 110 18.52 4.01 11.21
CA ILE A 110 17.18 3.46 11.44
C ILE A 110 16.51 3.33 10.08
N VAL A 111 16.24 2.10 9.66
CA VAL A 111 15.70 1.80 8.32
C VAL A 111 14.35 1.14 8.47
N LYS A 112 13.34 1.70 7.81
CA LYS A 112 11.99 1.14 7.68
C LYS A 112 11.98 0.13 6.54
N ASN A 113 11.56 -1.09 6.85
CA ASN A 113 11.37 -2.17 5.86
C ASN A 113 9.89 -2.32 5.49
N SER A 114 9.60 -3.13 4.47
CA SER A 114 8.27 -3.39 3.92
C SER A 114 7.76 -4.83 4.14
N TRP A 115 8.39 -5.58 5.05
CA TRP A 115 8.06 -6.99 5.35
C TRP A 115 7.14 -7.18 6.56
N GLY A 116 6.37 -6.15 6.90
CA GLY A 116 5.44 -6.17 8.04
C GLY A 116 6.11 -5.97 9.40
N SER A 117 5.28 -5.73 10.42
CA SER A 117 5.75 -5.37 11.77
C SER A 117 6.30 -6.56 12.57
N SER A 118 6.12 -7.80 12.12
CA SER A 118 6.66 -8.99 12.78
C SER A 118 8.14 -9.22 12.51
N TRP A 119 8.70 -8.56 11.51
CA TRP A 119 10.11 -8.65 11.15
C TRP A 119 10.93 -7.59 11.89
N GLY A 120 12.13 -7.95 12.38
CA GLY A 120 13.03 -7.03 13.06
C GLY A 120 12.40 -6.30 14.24
N GLU A 121 12.80 -5.05 14.42
CA GLU A 121 12.33 -4.19 15.50
C GLU A 121 11.03 -3.49 15.07
N ALA A 122 9.91 -4.21 15.12
CA ALA A 122 8.60 -3.72 14.69
C ALA A 122 8.54 -3.26 13.22
N GLY A 123 9.23 -3.98 12.32
CA GLY A 123 9.35 -3.66 10.89
C GLY A 123 10.56 -2.79 10.55
N TYR A 124 11.40 -2.48 11.53
CA TYR A 124 12.61 -1.68 11.35
C TYR A 124 13.87 -2.50 11.58
N ILE A 125 14.98 -2.00 11.06
CA ILE A 125 16.33 -2.48 11.34
C ILE A 125 17.23 -1.32 11.72
N ARG A 126 18.03 -1.53 12.76
CA ARG A 126 19.15 -0.63 13.08
C ARG A 126 20.40 -1.11 12.36
N MET A 127 20.68 -0.57 11.18
CA MET A 127 21.79 -1.02 10.34
C MET A 127 23.09 -0.32 10.73
N GLU A 128 24.19 -1.07 10.90
CA GLU A 128 25.51 -0.50 11.21
C GLU A 128 25.90 0.61 10.22
N ARG A 129 26.41 1.73 10.75
CA ARG A 129 26.79 2.94 9.99
C ARG A 129 28.27 3.23 10.20
N ASN A 130 28.91 3.91 9.23
CA ASN A 130 30.33 4.28 9.26
C ASN A 130 31.25 3.04 9.33
N VAL A 131 30.92 2.00 8.56
CA VAL A 131 31.71 0.76 8.50
C VAL A 131 33.09 1.07 7.92
N ALA A 132 34.15 0.78 8.68
CA ALA A 132 35.51 1.01 8.22
C ALA A 132 35.85 0.16 6.99
N GLY A 133 36.58 0.74 6.04
CA GLY A 133 37.06 0.03 4.84
C GLY A 133 36.06 -0.07 3.69
N THR A 134 34.90 0.59 3.80
CA THR A 134 33.97 0.77 2.68
C THR A 134 33.47 2.21 2.61
N LEU A 135 33.09 2.65 1.40
CA LEU A 135 32.38 3.90 1.15
C LEU A 135 30.91 3.65 0.78
N THR A 136 30.54 2.41 0.46
CA THR A 136 29.18 2.03 0.06
C THR A 136 28.20 2.02 1.24
N GLY A 137 28.72 2.13 2.47
CA GLY A 137 27.98 1.82 3.69
C GLY A 137 27.66 0.32 3.82
N LYS A 138 27.08 -0.07 4.95
CA LYS A 138 26.63 -1.44 5.21
C LYS A 138 25.57 -1.83 4.17
N CYS A 139 25.73 -3.01 3.57
CA CYS A 139 24.84 -3.55 2.55
C CYS A 139 24.60 -2.65 1.32
N GLY A 140 25.50 -1.68 1.06
CA GLY A 140 25.35 -0.75 -0.05
C GLY A 140 24.41 0.44 0.17
N ILE A 141 23.98 0.70 1.41
CA ILE A 141 22.98 1.73 1.74
C ILE A 141 23.29 3.15 1.21
N ALA A 142 24.55 3.48 0.96
CA ALA A 142 24.97 4.79 0.43
C ALA A 142 25.21 4.80 -1.09
N MET A 143 24.92 3.71 -1.81
CA MET A 143 25.18 3.61 -3.25
C MET A 143 24.09 4.27 -4.09
N GLU A 144 22.81 4.01 -3.77
CA GLU A 144 21.65 4.52 -4.51
C GLU A 144 20.63 5.07 -3.51
N ALA A 145 20.81 6.33 -3.13
CA ALA A 145 19.94 7.04 -2.20
C ALA A 145 19.38 8.28 -2.85
N SER A 146 18.07 8.49 -2.74
CA SER A 146 17.40 9.65 -3.32
C SER A 146 16.18 10.06 -2.50
N TYR A 147 15.79 11.33 -2.62
CA TYR A 147 14.70 11.89 -1.83
C TYR A 147 13.86 12.87 -2.67
N PRO A 148 12.54 12.94 -2.41
CA PRO A 148 11.69 13.92 -3.08
C PRO A 148 11.92 15.31 -2.50
N ILE A 149 11.73 16.33 -3.33
CA ILE A 149 11.78 17.73 -2.94
C ILE A 149 10.37 18.31 -2.97
N LYS A 150 9.99 18.95 -1.86
CA LYS A 150 8.77 19.75 -1.77
C LYS A 150 9.09 21.15 -1.26
N LYS A 151 8.75 22.17 -2.04
CA LYS A 151 9.01 23.59 -1.77
C LYS A 151 7.80 24.31 -1.15
N GLY A 152 6.59 23.79 -1.38
CA GLY A 152 5.33 24.36 -0.87
C GLY A 152 4.52 23.38 -0.02
N GLN A 153 3.41 23.86 0.57
CA GLN A 153 2.52 23.00 1.38
C GLN A 153 1.83 21.92 0.52
N ASN A 154 1.47 20.81 1.18
CA ASN A 154 0.57 19.79 0.66
C ASN A 154 -0.68 19.72 1.56
N PRO A 155 -1.91 19.64 0.99
CA PRO A 155 -2.20 19.81 -0.43
C PRO A 155 -1.87 21.25 -0.90
N PRO A 156 -1.62 21.48 -2.21
CA PRO A 156 -1.38 22.82 -2.74
C PRO A 156 -2.51 23.78 -2.34
N ASN A 157 -2.21 25.04 -2.00
CA ASN A 157 -3.21 26.06 -1.67
C ASN A 157 -2.94 27.35 -2.47
N PRO A 158 -3.90 27.88 -3.26
CA PRO A 158 -5.22 27.31 -3.57
C PRO A 158 -5.11 26.21 -4.63
N GLY A 159 -5.09 24.97 -4.19
CA GLY A 159 -5.29 23.80 -5.05
C GLY A 159 -6.77 23.42 -5.04
N PRO A 160 -7.30 22.83 -6.12
CA PRO A 160 -8.58 22.16 -6.04
C PRO A 160 -8.51 21.17 -4.87
N SER A 161 -9.52 21.14 -4.01
CA SER A 161 -9.68 19.99 -3.10
C SER A 161 -9.64 18.75 -4.00
N PRO A 162 -8.68 17.84 -3.81
CA PRO A 162 -8.58 16.67 -4.67
C PRO A 162 -9.95 16.00 -4.71
N PRO A 163 -10.57 15.80 -5.89
CA PRO A 163 -11.84 15.12 -5.93
C PRO A 163 -11.61 13.76 -5.28
N SER A 164 -12.41 13.42 -4.26
CA SER A 164 -12.38 12.08 -3.71
C SER A 164 -12.50 11.10 -4.86
N PRO A 165 -11.72 10.00 -4.88
CA PRO A 165 -11.76 9.06 -5.98
C PRO A 165 -13.19 8.65 -6.25
N THR A 166 -13.55 8.59 -7.52
CA THR A 166 -14.87 8.11 -7.88
C THR A 166 -14.90 6.64 -7.50
N LYS A 167 -15.80 6.26 -6.59
CA LYS A 167 -15.91 4.87 -6.16
C LYS A 167 -16.24 4.02 -7.39
N PRO A 168 -15.52 2.90 -7.63
CA PRO A 168 -15.74 2.12 -8.83
C PRO A 168 -17.19 1.58 -8.86
N PRO A 169 -17.86 1.62 -10.02
CA PRO A 169 -19.20 1.10 -10.17
C PRO A 169 -19.21 -0.42 -9.95
N ALA A 170 -20.15 -0.92 -9.13
CA ALA A 170 -20.32 -2.34 -8.87
C ALA A 170 -21.37 -2.94 -9.83
N VAL A 171 -20.95 -3.18 -11.08
CA VAL A 171 -21.76 -3.85 -12.09
C VAL A 171 -21.69 -5.36 -11.87
N CYS A 172 -22.85 -6.00 -11.64
CA CYS A 172 -22.91 -7.44 -11.41
C CYS A 172 -23.11 -8.22 -12.71
N ASP A 173 -24.05 -7.77 -13.54
CA ASP A 173 -24.31 -8.28 -14.89
C ASP A 173 -25.04 -7.21 -15.73
N ASN A 174 -25.64 -7.59 -16.86
CA ASN A 174 -26.39 -6.66 -17.74
C ASN A 174 -27.70 -6.12 -17.15
N TYR A 175 -28.18 -6.68 -16.03
CA TYR A 175 -29.46 -6.33 -15.43
C TYR A 175 -29.30 -5.72 -14.04
N TYR A 176 -28.34 -6.21 -13.23
CA TYR A 176 -28.17 -5.91 -11.83
C TYR A 176 -26.88 -5.14 -11.53
N SER A 177 -27.01 -4.25 -10.56
CA SER A 177 -25.91 -3.46 -10.01
C SER A 177 -26.01 -3.37 -8.49
N CYS A 178 -24.88 -3.11 -7.88
CA CYS A 178 -24.76 -2.80 -6.47
C CYS A 178 -24.37 -1.33 -6.29
N PRO A 179 -24.59 -0.76 -5.09
CA PRO A 179 -23.97 0.51 -4.71
C PRO A 179 -22.47 0.51 -5.01
N GLU A 180 -21.90 1.68 -5.30
CA GLU A 180 -20.46 1.83 -5.56
C GLU A 180 -19.62 1.26 -4.40
N SER A 181 -18.46 0.70 -4.71
CA SER A 181 -17.58 0.01 -3.74
C SER A 181 -18.18 -1.24 -3.07
N ASN A 182 -19.23 -1.83 -3.63
CA ASN A 182 -19.73 -3.13 -3.18
C ASN A 182 -19.24 -4.28 -4.07
N THR A 183 -19.19 -5.48 -3.50
CA THR A 183 -18.91 -6.71 -4.25
C THR A 183 -20.22 -7.39 -4.65
N CYS A 184 -20.35 -7.68 -5.94
CA CYS A 184 -21.44 -8.48 -6.47
C CYS A 184 -21.22 -9.97 -6.14
N CYS A 185 -22.09 -10.52 -5.31
CA CYS A 185 -22.08 -11.93 -4.93
C CYS A 185 -23.27 -12.66 -5.53
N CYS A 186 -23.03 -13.78 -6.19
CA CYS A 186 -24.13 -14.59 -6.71
C CYS A 186 -24.96 -15.18 -5.55
N VAL A 187 -26.28 -15.08 -5.66
CA VAL A 187 -27.25 -15.60 -4.68
C VAL A 187 -28.04 -16.77 -5.27
N PHE A 188 -28.21 -16.80 -6.59
CA PHE A 188 -28.87 -17.90 -7.27
C PHE A 188 -28.12 -18.25 -8.54
N GLU A 189 -27.36 -19.34 -8.49
CA GLU A 189 -26.58 -19.85 -9.61
C GLU A 189 -27.27 -21.08 -10.21
N TYR A 190 -27.33 -21.14 -11.54
CA TYR A 190 -27.75 -22.33 -12.27
C TYR A 190 -26.85 -22.54 -13.48
N GLY A 191 -26.16 -23.68 -13.52
CA GLY A 191 -25.06 -23.89 -14.47
C GLY A 191 -23.90 -22.94 -14.17
N ASN A 192 -23.36 -22.28 -15.19
CA ASN A 192 -22.30 -21.26 -15.06
C ASN A 192 -22.87 -19.84 -15.15
N SER A 193 -24.11 -19.63 -14.71
CA SER A 193 -24.80 -18.34 -14.84
C SER A 193 -25.50 -17.97 -13.54
N CYS A 194 -25.30 -16.72 -13.14
CA CYS A 194 -25.97 -16.14 -11.99
C CYS A 194 -27.28 -15.47 -12.41
N PHE A 195 -28.37 -15.79 -11.71
CA PHE A 195 -29.72 -15.28 -12.00
C PHE A 195 -30.20 -14.26 -10.96
N ALA A 196 -29.54 -14.20 -9.80
CA ALA A 196 -29.80 -13.21 -8.77
C ALA A 196 -28.52 -12.84 -8.03
N TRP A 197 -28.35 -11.55 -7.75
CA TRP A 197 -27.16 -11.00 -7.12
C TRP A 197 -27.48 -10.37 -5.76
N GLY A 198 -26.50 -10.44 -4.86
CA GLY A 198 -26.48 -9.76 -3.58
C GLY A 198 -25.25 -8.87 -3.49
N CYS A 199 -25.40 -7.71 -2.88
CA CYS A 199 -24.36 -6.73 -2.67
C CYS A 199 -23.73 -6.92 -1.31
N CYS A 200 -22.45 -7.24 -1.29
CA CYS A 200 -21.64 -7.13 -0.10
C CYS A 200 -21.19 -5.66 0.08
N PRO A 201 -21.38 -5.03 1.26
CA PRO A 201 -20.95 -3.64 1.50
C PRO A 201 -19.43 -3.53 1.73
N LEU A 202 -18.65 -4.26 0.95
CA LEU A 202 -17.19 -4.29 0.95
C LEU A 202 -16.71 -4.52 -0.48
N GLU A 203 -15.57 -3.94 -0.82
CA GLU A 203 -14.87 -4.19 -2.08
C GLU A 203 -14.08 -5.50 -2.02
N ALA A 204 -13.98 -6.20 -3.16
CA ALA A 204 -13.27 -7.48 -3.30
C ALA A 204 -13.60 -8.51 -2.20
N ALA A 205 -14.83 -8.50 -1.71
CA ALA A 205 -15.26 -9.34 -0.61
C ALA A 205 -15.37 -10.81 -1.04
N THR A 206 -15.07 -11.73 -0.11
CA THR A 206 -15.38 -13.14 -0.32
C THR A 206 -16.88 -13.37 -0.15
N CYS A 207 -17.53 -13.90 -1.18
CA CYS A 207 -18.91 -14.32 -1.14
C CYS A 207 -19.03 -15.70 -0.47
N CYS A 208 -19.62 -15.77 0.72
CA CYS A 208 -19.86 -17.03 1.42
C CYS A 208 -20.92 -17.93 0.76
N ASP A 209 -20.79 -19.24 0.97
CA ASP A 209 -21.68 -20.27 0.41
C ASP A 209 -23.09 -20.29 1.06
N ASP A 210 -23.32 -19.49 2.10
CA ASP A 210 -24.67 -19.32 2.66
C ASP A 210 -25.56 -18.41 1.80
N HIS A 211 -24.99 -17.77 0.78
CA HIS A 211 -25.63 -16.82 -0.13
C HIS A 211 -26.16 -15.55 0.56
N TYR A 212 -25.96 -15.38 1.87
CA TYR A 212 -26.46 -14.28 2.69
C TYR A 212 -25.35 -13.43 3.28
N SER A 213 -24.17 -14.00 3.48
CA SER A 213 -23.05 -13.36 4.17
C SER A 213 -21.87 -13.16 3.22
N CYS A 214 -21.02 -12.21 3.56
CA CYS A 214 -19.76 -11.99 2.88
C CYS A 214 -18.68 -11.59 3.89
N CYS A 215 -17.43 -11.80 3.49
CA CYS A 215 -16.27 -11.54 4.32
C CYS A 215 -15.33 -10.53 3.68
N PRO A 216 -14.63 -9.71 4.49
CA PRO A 216 -13.52 -8.90 3.99
C PRO A 216 -12.45 -9.75 3.31
N HIS A 217 -11.78 -9.18 2.32
CA HIS A 217 -10.67 -9.85 1.62
C HIS A 217 -9.57 -10.33 2.59
N ASP A 218 -9.27 -9.56 3.65
CA ASP A 218 -8.25 -9.92 4.65
C ASP A 218 -8.68 -11.07 5.58
N TYR A 219 -9.98 -11.38 5.62
CA TYR A 219 -10.56 -12.48 6.38
C TYR A 219 -11.37 -13.39 5.45
N PRO A 220 -10.76 -13.99 4.42
CA PRO A 220 -11.51 -14.55 3.31
C PRO A 220 -12.25 -15.85 3.67
N ILE A 221 -11.99 -16.44 4.84
CA ILE A 221 -12.57 -17.74 5.22
C ILE A 221 -13.91 -17.53 5.94
N CYS A 222 -15.00 -17.90 5.27
CA CYS A 222 -16.34 -17.84 5.83
C CYS A 222 -16.60 -18.96 6.85
N ASN A 223 -16.84 -18.60 8.10
CA ASN A 223 -17.43 -19.47 9.10
C ASN A 223 -18.93 -19.17 9.24
N VAL A 224 -19.72 -19.74 8.32
CA VAL A 224 -21.17 -19.51 8.23
C VAL A 224 -21.93 -19.97 9.47
N ARG A 225 -21.43 -20.97 10.20
CA ARG A 225 -22.06 -21.47 11.43
C ARG A 225 -21.91 -20.50 12.59
N ALA A 226 -20.74 -19.86 12.70
CA ALA A 226 -20.47 -18.88 13.73
C ALA A 226 -20.84 -17.44 13.31
N GLY A 227 -21.12 -17.21 12.02
CA GLY A 227 -21.35 -15.87 11.47
C GLY A 227 -20.09 -15.00 11.50
N THR A 228 -18.92 -15.60 11.33
CA THR A 228 -17.61 -14.94 11.41
C THR A 228 -16.75 -15.20 10.19
N CYS A 229 -15.73 -14.36 10.01
CA CYS A 229 -14.74 -14.40 8.94
C CYS A 229 -13.36 -14.57 9.58
N LEU A 230 -12.56 -15.50 9.05
CA LEU A 230 -11.25 -15.85 9.60
C LEU A 230 -10.15 -15.55 8.58
N MET A 231 -8.98 -15.15 9.09
CA MET A 231 -7.78 -14.92 8.28
C MET A 231 -7.14 -16.25 7.84
N SER A 232 -7.23 -17.29 8.67
CA SER A 232 -6.83 -18.66 8.36
C SER A 232 -7.71 -19.66 9.14
N LYS A 233 -7.72 -20.94 8.73
CA LYS A 233 -8.62 -21.97 9.32
C LYS A 233 -8.39 -22.18 10.82
N ASP A 234 -7.18 -21.90 11.30
CA ASP A 234 -6.75 -22.16 12.68
C ASP A 234 -6.59 -20.89 13.52
N ASN A 235 -6.94 -19.71 12.98
CA ASN A 235 -6.83 -18.45 13.71
C ASN A 235 -7.99 -18.29 14.71
N PRO A 236 -7.72 -18.11 16.02
CA PRO A 236 -8.78 -17.91 17.03
C PRO A 236 -9.46 -16.54 16.92
N LEU A 237 -8.88 -15.59 16.17
CA LEU A 237 -9.43 -14.25 15.98
C LEU A 237 -10.20 -14.19 14.65
N GLY A 238 -11.49 -13.88 14.76
CA GLY A 238 -12.38 -13.68 13.63
C GLY A 238 -13.16 -12.38 13.74
N VAL A 239 -13.45 -11.78 12.60
CA VAL A 239 -14.35 -10.61 12.50
C VAL A 239 -15.77 -11.08 12.17
N ARG A 240 -16.78 -10.25 12.45
CA ARG A 240 -18.17 -10.60 12.12
C ARG A 240 -18.38 -10.58 10.61
N ALA A 241 -19.07 -11.58 10.07
CA ALA A 241 -19.48 -11.58 8.66
C ALA A 241 -20.52 -10.49 8.40
N LEU A 242 -20.45 -9.86 7.23
CA LEU A 242 -21.40 -8.82 6.83
C LEU A 242 -22.54 -9.43 6.04
N ARG A 243 -23.74 -8.87 6.23
CA ARG A 243 -24.94 -9.32 5.52
C ARG A 243 -25.00 -8.64 4.15
N ARG A 244 -25.30 -9.43 3.12
CA ARG A 244 -25.58 -8.93 1.78
C ARG A 244 -26.93 -8.25 1.71
N THR A 245 -27.07 -7.24 0.86
CA THR A 245 -28.36 -6.67 0.44
C THR A 245 -28.73 -7.15 -0.97
N PRO A 246 -30.00 -7.19 -1.37
CA PRO A 246 -30.35 -7.54 -2.75
C PRO A 246 -29.77 -6.52 -3.75
N ALA A 247 -29.18 -7.00 -4.85
CA ALA A 247 -28.79 -6.15 -5.96
C ALA A 247 -30.01 -5.53 -6.63
N LYS A 248 -29.85 -4.32 -7.16
CA LYS A 248 -30.93 -3.58 -7.79
C LYS A 248 -30.79 -3.64 -9.30
N PRO A 249 -31.91 -3.74 -10.04
CA PRO A 249 -31.83 -3.65 -11.48
C PRO A 249 -31.44 -2.23 -11.91
N TYR A 250 -30.73 -2.07 -13.03
CA TYR A 250 -30.22 -0.77 -13.50
C TYR A 250 -31.27 0.35 -13.53
N TRP A 251 -32.50 0.04 -13.94
CA TRP A 251 -33.59 1.00 -14.02
C TRP A 251 -34.08 1.53 -12.66
N ALA A 252 -33.68 0.89 -11.55
CA ALA A 252 -34.05 1.33 -10.20
C ALA A 252 -33.12 2.40 -9.60
N HIS A 253 -32.00 2.73 -10.25
CA HIS A 253 -31.06 3.79 -9.82
C HIS A 253 -31.32 5.15 -10.49
N GLY A 254 -32.21 5.23 -11.48
CA GLY A 254 -32.54 6.47 -12.19
C GLY A 254 -33.62 7.30 -11.50
N ASN A 255 -33.28 8.02 -10.42
CA ASN A 255 -33.92 9.30 -10.08
C ASN A 255 -33.25 9.99 -8.87
N GLN A 256 -32.08 10.60 -9.04
CA GLN A 256 -31.70 11.84 -8.35
C GLN A 256 -30.70 12.61 -9.23
N GLY A 257 -31.15 13.69 -9.86
CA GLY A 257 -30.30 14.56 -10.68
C GLY A 257 -31.07 15.19 -11.85
N GLY A 258 -32.07 16.02 -11.56
CA GLY A 258 -32.61 16.90 -12.57
C GLY A 258 -31.64 18.03 -12.88
N SER A 259 -31.26 18.19 -14.15
CA SER A 259 -31.22 19.51 -14.77
C SER A 259 -31.47 19.38 -16.27
N SER A 260 -32.64 19.88 -16.66
CA SER A 260 -32.93 20.40 -17.99
C SER A 260 -31.82 21.32 -18.49
N SER A 261 -31.41 21.17 -19.75
CA SER A 261 -30.95 22.29 -20.59
C SER A 261 -31.16 21.89 -22.06
N ALA A 262 -32.15 22.54 -22.65
CA ALA A 262 -32.20 22.81 -24.09
C ALA A 262 -31.25 23.97 -24.40
#